data_AF-A0A9E3SS91-F1
#
_entry.id   AF-A0A9E3SS91-F1
#
_cell.length_a   1.000
_cell.length_b   1.000
_cell.length_c   1.000
_cell.angle_alpha   90.00
_cell.angle_beta   90.00
_cell.angle_gamma   90.00
#
_symmetry.space_group_name_H-M   'P 1'
#
loop_
_entity.id
_entity.type
_entity.pdbx_description
1 polymer ?
#
loop_
_entity_poly.entity_id
_entity_poly.type
_entity_poly.pdbx_seq_one_letter_code
_entity_poly.pdbx_strand_id
1 'polypeptide(L)'
;MTAAVVDNTLLSNFAHIQQPKLLEAAFDQPVTVRAVMDELEVGVQTARIPSVDWSWLPVIELTDDERVMAEHLNQTLGRGEAACIAL
;
A
#
# COMPACT_ATOMS: atom_id res chain seq x y z
N MET A 1 2.38 18.48 -9.05
CA MET A 1 2.84 17.89 -7.78
C MET A 1 2.66 16.39 -7.95
N THR A 2 3.67 15.59 -7.60
CA THR A 2 3.67 14.13 -7.85
C THR A 2 3.36 13.43 -6.54
N ALA A 3 2.33 12.58 -6.50
CA ALA A 3 2.02 11.76 -5.33
C ALA A 3 3.04 10.64 -5.17
N ALA A 4 3.35 10.26 -3.93
CA ALA A 4 4.19 9.10 -3.63
C ALA A 4 3.28 7.88 -3.40
N VAL A 5 3.43 6.85 -4.22
CA VAL A 5 2.69 5.58 -4.03
C VAL A 5 3.46 4.73 -3.03
N VAL A 6 2.81 4.40 -1.91
CA VAL A 6 3.37 3.62 -0.81
C VAL A 6 2.91 2.17 -0.95
N ASP A 7 3.87 1.26 -1.07
CA ASP A 7 3.62 -0.18 -1.22
C ASP A 7 3.53 -0.91 0.13
N ASN A 8 3.27 -2.22 0.04
CA ASN A 8 3.22 -3.12 1.19
C ASN A 8 4.51 -3.13 2.01
N THR A 9 5.66 -3.03 1.36
CA THR A 9 6.96 -3.13 2.02
C THR A 9 7.19 -1.92 2.92
N LEU A 10 6.87 -0.72 2.45
CA LEU A 10 6.91 0.47 3.29
C LEU A 10 5.89 0.38 4.43
N LEU A 11 4.62 0.07 4.15
CA LEU A 11 3.60 0.01 5.21
C LEU A 11 3.95 -1.03 6.29
N SER A 12 4.35 -2.23 5.89
CA SER A 12 4.72 -3.29 6.83
C SER A 12 5.95 -2.94 7.66
N ASN A 13 6.99 -2.35 7.06
CA ASN A 13 8.19 -1.91 7.79
C ASN A 13 7.86 -0.84 8.85
N PHE A 14 7.06 0.17 8.50
CA PHE A 14 6.67 1.22 9.44
C PHE A 14 5.65 0.73 10.49
N ALA A 15 4.82 -0.27 10.16
CA ALA A 15 4.00 -0.97 11.15
C ALA A 15 4.85 -1.75 12.16
N HIS A 16 5.89 -2.46 11.70
CA HIS A 16 6.77 -3.25 12.58
C HIS A 16 7.48 -2.42 13.64
N ILE A 17 7.93 -1.21 13.27
CA ILE A 17 8.51 -0.27 14.24
C ILE A 17 7.46 0.58 14.97
N GLN A 18 6.17 0.43 14.63
CA GLN A 18 5.04 1.18 15.19
C GLN A 18 5.19 2.70 15.04
N GLN A 19 5.70 3.15 13.88
CA GLN A 19 5.93 4.57 13.58
C GLN A 19 5.30 5.01 12.26
N PRO A 20 3.97 4.81 12.03
CA PRO A 20 3.33 5.22 10.78
C PRO A 20 3.44 6.73 10.53
N LYS A 21 3.52 7.55 11.59
CA LYS A 21 3.69 9.01 11.49
C LYS A 21 5.01 9.47 10.87
N LEU A 22 6.06 8.64 10.91
CA LEU A 22 7.31 8.95 10.21
C LEU A 22 7.15 8.83 8.69
N LEU A 23 6.31 7.90 8.23
CA LEU A 23 5.98 7.76 6.82
C LEU A 23 5.09 8.92 6.34
N GLU A 24 4.09 9.32 7.15
CA GLU A 24 3.25 10.50 6.89
C GLU A 24 4.08 11.77 6.72
N ALA A 25 5.09 11.97 7.58
CA ALA A 25 5.96 13.14 7.53
C ALA A 25 7.01 13.11 6.39
N ALA A 26 7.25 11.95 5.78
CA ALA A 26 8.29 11.79 4.76
C ALA A 26 7.85 12.25 3.35
N PHE A 27 6.55 12.35 3.11
CA PHE A 27 5.98 12.68 1.81
C PHE A 27 4.83 13.69 1.96
N ASP A 28 4.71 14.61 1.00
CA ASP A 28 3.63 15.62 1.04
C ASP A 28 2.24 15.02 0.74
N GLN A 29 2.18 14.02 -0.13
CA GLN A 29 0.94 13.37 -0.58
C GLN A 29 1.16 11.86 -0.78
N PRO A 30 1.48 11.12 0.31
CA PRO A 30 1.53 9.67 0.23
C PRO A 30 0.13 9.14 -0.05
N VAL A 31 0.05 8.16 -0.95
CA VAL A 31 -1.18 7.41 -1.23
C VAL A 31 -0.84 5.93 -1.30
N THR A 32 -1.84 5.07 -1.16
CA THR A 32 -1.69 3.65 -1.45
C THR A 32 -2.90 3.15 -2.25
N VAL A 33 -2.92 1.87 -2.58
CA VAL A 33 -3.98 1.21 -3.35
C VAL A 33 -4.74 0.22 -2.49
N ARG A 34 -6.00 -0.07 -2.84
CA ARG A 34 -6.85 -1.03 -2.10
C ARG A 34 -6.16 -2.37 -1.86
N ALA A 35 -5.51 -2.91 -2.89
CA ALA A 35 -4.82 -4.20 -2.81
C ALA A 35 -3.74 -4.25 -1.72
N VAL A 36 -3.03 -3.14 -1.49
CA VAL A 36 -2.02 -3.04 -0.44
C VAL A 36 -2.66 -3.09 0.95
N MET A 37 -3.76 -2.35 1.14
CA MET A 37 -4.48 -2.33 2.40
C MET A 37 -5.11 -3.69 2.73
N ASP A 38 -5.63 -4.41 1.73
CA ASP A 38 -6.17 -5.76 1.91
C ASP A 38 -5.08 -6.74 2.39
N GLU A 39 -3.88 -6.69 1.78
CA GLU A 39 -2.75 -7.53 2.20
C GLU A 39 -2.24 -7.19 3.60
N LEU A 40 -2.20 -5.89 3.92
CA LEU A 40 -1.84 -5.41 5.24
C LEU A 40 -2.83 -5.91 6.30
N GLU A 41 -4.13 -5.87 6.01
CA GLU A 41 -5.18 -6.39 6.89
C GLU A 41 -5.00 -7.90 7.13
N VAL A 42 -4.72 -8.69 6.08
CA VAL A 42 -4.39 -10.12 6.23
C VAL A 42 -3.16 -10.30 7.12
N GLY A 43 -2.14 -9.45 6.97
CA GLY A 43 -0.95 -9.45 7.83
C GLY A 43 -1.29 -9.17 9.30
N VAL A 44 -2.21 -8.26 9.58
CA VAL A 44 -2.70 -7.95 10.94
C VAL A 44 -3.52 -9.11 11.50
N GLN A 45 -4.47 -9.64 10.74
CA GLN A 45 -5.33 -10.75 11.16
C GLN A 45 -4.53 -12.03 11.47
N THR A 46 -3.41 -12.24 10.77
CA THR A 46 -2.49 -13.37 10.99
C THR A 46 -1.39 -13.10 12.01
N ALA A 47 -1.45 -11.96 12.72
CA ALA A 47 -0.46 -11.50 13.70
C ALA A 47 0.98 -11.42 13.15
N ARG A 48 1.14 -11.29 11.83
CA ARG A 48 2.44 -11.09 11.17
C ARG A 48 2.84 -9.62 11.18
N ILE A 49 1.89 -8.71 11.13
CA ILE A 49 2.10 -7.27 11.11
C ILE A 49 1.36 -6.65 12.31
N PRO A 50 1.98 -5.74 13.09
CA PRO A 50 1.28 -5.03 14.14
C PRO A 50 0.14 -4.17 13.61
N SER A 51 -0.98 -4.13 14.35
CA SER A 51 -2.07 -3.19 14.04
C SER A 51 -1.64 -1.77 14.44
N VAL A 52 -1.62 -0.85 13.46
CA VAL A 52 -1.32 0.57 13.66
C VAL A 52 -2.31 1.42 12.86
N ASP A 53 -2.41 2.70 13.21
CA ASP A 53 -3.35 3.62 12.57
C ASP A 53 -2.84 4.10 11.20
N TRP A 54 -3.60 3.74 10.16
CA TRP A 54 -3.41 4.16 8.77
C TRP A 54 -4.53 5.07 8.26
N SER A 55 -5.42 5.56 9.13
CA SER A 55 -6.59 6.37 8.74
C SER A 55 -6.24 7.68 8.03
N TRP A 56 -5.00 8.16 8.16
CA TRP A 56 -4.47 9.34 7.49
C TRP A 56 -4.05 9.08 6.04
N LEU A 57 -3.83 7.84 5.64
CA LEU A 57 -3.29 7.47 4.32
C LEU A 57 -4.44 7.30 3.31
N PRO A 58 -4.54 8.15 2.27
CA PRO A 58 -5.54 7.97 1.23
C PRO A 58 -5.35 6.66 0.47
N VAL A 59 -6.47 5.99 0.18
CA VAL A 59 -6.51 4.75 -0.60
C VAL A 59 -7.16 5.04 -1.94
N ILE A 60 -6.40 4.81 -3.02
CA ILE A 60 -6.86 4.98 -4.39
C ILE A 60 -7.42 3.66 -4.91
N GLU A 61 -8.58 3.74 -5.55
CA GLU A 61 -9.16 2.64 -6.31
C GLU A 61 -8.66 2.74 -7.75
N LEU A 62 -8.12 1.65 -8.27
CA LEU A 62 -7.67 1.59 -9.65
C LEU A 62 -8.84 1.76 -10.61
N THR A 63 -8.57 2.39 -11.76
CA THR A 63 -9.47 2.38 -12.92
C THR A 63 -9.51 0.99 -13.58
N ASP A 64 -10.42 0.78 -14.53
CA ASP A 64 -10.49 -0.51 -15.24
C ASP A 64 -9.23 -0.78 -16.06
N ASP A 65 -8.67 0.24 -16.71
CA ASP A 65 -7.44 0.09 -17.51
C ASP A 65 -6.23 -0.21 -16.60
N GLU A 66 -6.13 0.46 -15.45
CA GLU A 66 -5.11 0.20 -14.44
C GLU A 66 -5.26 -1.19 -13.82
N ARG A 67 -6.49 -1.67 -13.60
CA ARG A 67 -6.75 -3.06 -13.14
C ARG A 67 -6.23 -4.08 -14.13
N VAL A 68 -6.51 -3.90 -15.43
CA VAL A 68 -6.01 -4.80 -16.48
C VAL A 68 -4.47 -4.82 -16.50
N MET A 69 -3.84 -3.66 -16.35
CA MET A 69 -2.38 -3.57 -16.24
C MET A 69 -1.87 -4.28 -14.98
N ALA A 70 -2.51 -4.06 -13.83
CA ALA A 70 -2.14 -4.71 -12.57
C ALA A 70 -2.24 -6.23 -12.67
N GLU A 71 -3.28 -6.77 -13.30
CA GLU A 71 -3.45 -8.21 -13.54
C GLU A 71 -2.32 -8.78 -14.43
N HIS A 72 -1.90 -8.02 -15.44
CA HIS A 72 -0.76 -8.41 -16.27
C HIS A 72 0.54 -8.46 -15.46
N LEU A 73 0.83 -7.41 -14.69
CA LEU A 73 2.02 -7.31 -13.84
C LEU A 73 2.05 -8.37 -12.73
N ASN A 74 0.88 -8.72 -12.19
CA ASN A 74 0.73 -9.72 -11.12
C ASN A 74 1.19 -11.13 -11.52
N GLN A 75 1.36 -11.41 -12.81
CA GLN A 75 1.94 -12.66 -13.28
C GLN A 75 3.39 -12.86 -12.79
N THR A 76 4.07 -11.78 -12.43
CA THR A 76 5.47 -11.79 -11.98
C THR A 76 5.71 -11.07 -10.66
N LEU A 77 4.79 -10.19 -10.24
CA LEU A 77 4.90 -9.36 -9.03
C LEU A 77 3.82 -9.69 -8.00
N GLY A 78 4.03 -9.27 -6.75
CA GLY A 78 2.99 -9.32 -5.73
C GLY A 78 1.75 -8.50 -6.11
N ARG A 79 0.57 -8.81 -5.57
CA ARG A 79 -0.68 -8.14 -5.94
C ARG A 79 -0.66 -6.66 -5.54
N GLY A 80 -0.23 -6.32 -4.34
CA GLY A 80 -0.04 -4.92 -3.92
C GLY A 80 1.00 -4.18 -4.77
N GLU A 81 2.16 -4.79 -5.04
CA GLU A 81 3.22 -4.19 -5.86
C GLU A 81 2.76 -3.93 -7.30
N ALA A 82 2.11 -4.93 -7.93
CA ALA A 82 1.54 -4.80 -9.26
C ALA A 82 0.51 -3.69 -9.34
N ALA A 83 -0.37 -3.58 -8.33
CA ALA A 83 -1.37 -2.52 -8.25
C ALA A 83 -0.73 -1.13 -8.04
N CYS A 84 0.34 -1.02 -7.24
CA CYS A 84 1.07 0.24 -7.07
C CYS A 84 1.76 0.72 -8.34
N ILE A 85 2.31 -0.19 -9.15
CA ILE A 85 2.99 0.16 -10.42
C ILE A 85 1.97 0.50 -11.51
N ALA A 86 0.78 -0.10 -11.47
CA ALA A 86 -0.27 0.12 -12.45
C ALA A 86 -1.00 1.45 -12.27
N LEU A 87 -1.02 2.01 -11.05
CA LEU A 87 -1.58 3.34 -10.73
C LEU A 87 -0.76 4.47 -11.37
#